data_AF-A0A969YXC9-F1
#
_entry.id   AF-A0A969YXC9-F1
#
_cell.length_a   1.000
_cell.length_b   1.000
_cell.length_c   1.000
_cell.angle_alpha   90.00
_cell.angle_beta   90.00
_cell.angle_gamma   90.00
#
_symmetry.space_group_name_H-M   'P 1'
#
loop_
_entity.id
_entity.type
_entity.pdbx_description
1 polymer ?
#
loop_
_entity_poly.entity_id
_entity_poly.type
_entity_poly.pdbx_seq_one_letter_code
_entity_poly.pdbx_strand_id
1 'polypeptide(L)'
;MNKPDGLCNHLNTSTRFRIFFIVIVAVLMLFPANLFAASDPEIERLFGDNRFETMYQIALKLSPGMVNNVVLTSGYGFADTLAGVPFAHQKYAPILLVDKDPQEKSKGIQYP
;
A
#
# COMPACT_ATOMS: atom_id res chain seq x y z
N MET A 1 -12.59 -52.13 -52.43
CA MET A 1 -12.20 -50.88 -51.75
C MET A 1 -12.60 -50.97 -50.29
N ASN A 2 -11.62 -51.12 -49.41
CA ASN A 2 -11.81 -51.30 -47.98
C ASN A 2 -11.95 -49.91 -47.33
N LYS A 3 -13.04 -49.64 -46.60
CA LYS A 3 -13.24 -48.39 -45.86
C LYS A 3 -12.92 -48.67 -44.40
N PRO A 4 -11.77 -48.24 -43.86
CA PRO A 4 -11.47 -48.49 -42.47
C PRO A 4 -12.28 -47.58 -41.55
N ASP A 5 -13.10 -48.27 -40.75
CA ASP A 5 -13.25 -48.15 -39.31
C ASP A 5 -13.75 -46.81 -38.73
N GLY A 6 -15.08 -46.73 -38.53
CA GLY A 6 -15.69 -45.83 -37.54
C GLY A 6 -15.41 -46.22 -36.07
N LEU A 7 -14.34 -46.98 -35.81
CA LEU A 7 -14.05 -47.59 -34.51
C LEU A 7 -13.30 -46.63 -33.56
N CYS A 8 -12.78 -45.50 -34.05
CA CYS A 8 -11.97 -44.60 -33.24
C CYS A 8 -12.75 -43.55 -32.42
N ASN A 9 -14.08 -43.42 -32.57
CA ASN A 9 -14.85 -42.39 -31.86
C ASN A 9 -15.68 -42.91 -30.66
N HIS A 10 -15.53 -44.18 -30.31
CA HIS A 10 -16.15 -44.79 -29.14
C HIS A 10 -15.18 -44.88 -27.93
N LEU A 11 -14.19 -43.98 -27.84
CA LEU A 11 -13.39 -43.84 -26.63
C LEU A 11 -14.15 -42.99 -25.60
N ASN A 12 -15.08 -43.70 -24.95
CA ASN A 12 -15.79 -43.47 -23.70
C ASN A 12 -15.64 -42.07 -23.06
N THR A 13 -16.72 -41.29 -23.16
CA THR A 13 -16.94 -39.99 -22.49
C THR A 13 -16.73 -40.04 -20.97
N SER A 14 -16.97 -41.20 -20.32
CA SER A 14 -16.76 -41.40 -18.88
C SER A 14 -15.27 -41.44 -18.49
N THR A 15 -14.41 -42.00 -19.34
CA THR A 15 -12.96 -42.02 -19.09
C THR A 15 -12.37 -40.62 -19.16
N ARG A 16 -12.88 -39.76 -20.05
CA ARG A 16 -12.46 -38.36 -20.17
C ARG A 16 -12.81 -37.54 -18.93
N PHE A 17 -14.01 -37.75 -18.36
CA PHE A 17 -14.43 -37.09 -17.14
C PHE A 17 -13.60 -37.51 -15.92
N ARG A 18 -13.25 -38.80 -15.81
CA ARG A 18 -12.39 -39.32 -14.74
C ARG A 18 -10.98 -38.76 -14.80
N ILE A 19 -10.40 -38.66 -16.00
CA ILE A 19 -9.08 -38.06 -16.20
C ILE A 19 -9.11 -36.57 -15.85
N PHE A 20 -10.15 -35.84 -16.29
CA PHE A 20 -10.30 -34.43 -15.97
C PHE A 20 -10.44 -34.16 -14.47
N PHE A 21 -11.21 -35.00 -13.76
CA PHE A 21 -11.37 -34.93 -12.32
C PHE A 21 -10.06 -35.21 -11.56
N ILE A 22 -9.28 -36.21 -11.99
CA ILE A 22 -7.98 -36.54 -11.39
C ILE A 22 -6.97 -35.41 -11.62
N VAL A 23 -6.96 -34.79 -12.80
CA VAL A 23 -6.09 -33.64 -13.10
C VAL A 23 -6.47 -32.44 -12.24
N ILE A 24 -7.76 -32.13 -12.08
CA ILE A 24 -8.22 -31.03 -11.21
C ILE A 24 -7.78 -31.24 -9.75
N VAL A 25 -7.95 -32.46 -9.23
CA VAL A 25 -7.55 -32.79 -7.84
C VAL A 25 -6.04 -32.74 -7.68
N ALA A 26 -5.26 -33.23 -8.66
CA ALA A 26 -3.80 -33.16 -8.63
C ALA A 26 -3.28 -31.72 -8.72
N VAL A 27 -3.93 -30.86 -9.52
CA VAL A 27 -3.61 -29.43 -9.61
C VAL A 27 -3.94 -28.73 -8.30
N LEU A 28 -5.07 -29.05 -7.66
CA LEU A 28 -5.43 -28.54 -6.33
C LEU A 28 -4.43 -28.96 -5.24
N MET A 29 -3.89 -30.18 -5.30
CA MET A 29 -2.89 -30.70 -4.36
C MET A 29 -1.49 -30.08 -4.54
N LEU A 30 -1.23 -29.44 -5.68
CA LEU A 30 0.02 -28.69 -5.95
C LEU A 30 -0.02 -27.25 -5.42
N PHE A 31 -1.17 -26.77 -4.94
CA PHE A 31 -1.28 -25.49 -4.23
C PHE A 31 -1.12 -25.74 -2.72
N PRO A 32 0.02 -25.40 -2.11
CA PRO A 32 0.22 -25.60 -0.67
C PRO A 32 -0.80 -24.77 0.12
N ALA A 33 -1.39 -25.37 1.15
CA ALA A 33 -2.36 -24.75 2.07
C ALA A 33 -1.79 -23.58 2.93
N ASN A 34 -0.57 -23.12 2.63
CA ASN A 34 0.17 -22.10 3.39
C ASN A 34 -0.20 -20.66 2.99
N LEU A 35 -1.43 -20.43 2.53
CA LEU A 35 -1.86 -19.10 2.05
C LEU A 35 -2.11 -18.09 3.17
N PHE A 36 -2.11 -18.53 4.43
CA PHE A 36 -2.35 -17.68 5.60
C PHE A 36 -1.22 -17.83 6.60
N ALA A 37 -0.02 -17.39 6.22
CA ALA A 37 0.93 -16.93 7.23
C ALA A 37 0.36 -15.61 7.78
N ALA A 38 -0.09 -15.62 9.04
CA ALA A 38 -0.38 -14.38 9.76
C ALA A 38 0.95 -13.61 9.86
N SER A 39 1.12 -12.62 8.98
CA SER A 39 2.22 -11.67 9.12
C SER A 39 1.87 -10.76 10.29
N ASP A 40 2.77 -10.66 11.26
CA ASP A 40 2.68 -9.59 12.24
C ASP A 40 2.73 -8.26 11.46
N PRO A 41 1.90 -7.26 11.83
CA PRO A 41 1.93 -5.98 11.17
C PRO A 41 3.32 -5.38 11.29
N GLU A 42 3.90 -4.97 10.16
CA GLU A 42 5.16 -4.23 10.17
C GLU A 42 4.91 -2.87 10.85
N ILE A 43 5.51 -2.67 12.03
CA ILE A 43 5.36 -1.43 12.80
C ILE A 43 6.45 -0.46 12.34
N GLU A 44 6.05 0.55 11.59
CA GLU A 44 6.91 1.68 11.24
C GLU A 44 6.70 2.82 12.23
N ARG A 45 7.77 3.20 12.94
CA ARG A 45 7.75 4.35 13.85
C ARG A 45 8.24 5.60 13.13
N LEU A 46 7.38 6.60 13.01
CA LEU A 46 7.75 7.93 12.52
C LEU A 46 8.13 8.82 13.71
N PHE A 47 9.40 9.22 13.78
CA PHE A 47 9.90 10.08 14.86
C PHE A 47 11.11 10.89 14.38
N GLY A 48 11.39 11.97 15.09
CA GLY A 48 12.60 12.77 14.95
C GLY A 48 13.08 13.31 16.30
N ASP A 49 14.22 13.99 16.31
CA ASP A 49 14.84 14.50 17.54
C ASP A 49 14.00 15.58 18.23
N ASN A 50 13.17 16.28 17.46
CA ASN A 50 12.27 17.30 17.95
C ASN A 50 10.90 17.22 17.26
N ARG A 51 9.97 18.08 17.67
CA ARG A 51 8.62 18.15 17.11
C ARG A 51 8.59 18.53 15.63
N PHE A 52 9.55 19.33 15.18
CA PHE A 52 9.65 19.78 13.79
C PHE A 52 10.08 18.62 12.90
N GLU A 53 11.10 17.87 13.32
CA GLU A 53 11.60 16.68 12.63
C GLU A 53 10.55 15.57 12.61
N THR A 54 9.87 15.33 13.73
CA THR A 54 8.78 14.34 13.77
C THR A 54 7.66 14.71 12.79
N MET A 55 7.26 15.98 12.72
CA MET A 55 6.26 16.43 11.74
C MET A 55 6.76 16.30 10.31
N TYR A 56 8.04 16.61 10.05
CA TYR A 56 8.67 16.45 8.75
C TYR A 56 8.62 14.99 8.26
N GLN A 57 8.98 14.02 9.12
CA GLN A 57 8.88 12.59 8.80
C GLN A 57 7.43 12.15 8.52
N ILE A 58 6.47 12.65 9.29
CA ILE A 58 5.03 12.39 9.06
C ILE A 58 4.59 12.97 7.70
N ALA A 59 4.98 14.20 7.40
CA ALA A 59 4.65 14.87 6.15
C ALA A 59 5.25 14.12 4.95
N LEU A 60 6.50 13.67 5.02
CA LEU A 60 7.12 12.86 3.98
C LEU A 60 6.40 11.54 3.76
N LYS A 61 5.93 10.90 4.83
CA LYS A 61 5.18 9.65 4.73
C LYS A 61 3.81 9.84 4.08
N LEU A 62 3.12 10.93 4.42
CA LEU A 62 1.78 11.24 3.91
C LEU A 62 1.79 11.74 2.46
N SER A 63 2.86 12.41 2.04
CA SER A 63 2.98 12.96 0.69
C SER A 63 4.40 12.79 0.15
N PRO A 64 4.76 11.56 -0.27
CA PRO A 64 6.08 11.26 -0.82
C PRO A 64 6.22 11.86 -2.23
N GLY A 65 6.59 13.14 -2.33
CA GLY A 65 6.84 13.81 -3.59
C GLY A 65 6.52 15.30 -3.56
N MET A 66 6.59 15.94 -4.73
CA MET A 66 6.27 17.36 -4.89
C MET A 66 4.80 17.62 -4.53
N VAL A 67 4.58 18.54 -3.61
CA VAL A 67 3.24 19.00 -3.21
C VAL A 67 2.97 20.40 -3.76
N ASN A 68 1.74 20.65 -4.22
CA ASN A 68 1.36 21.97 -4.72
C ASN A 68 1.11 22.99 -3.60
N ASN A 69 0.74 22.50 -2.42
CA ASN A 69 0.34 23.33 -1.28
C ASN A 69 0.94 22.74 0.00
N VAL A 70 1.36 23.60 0.92
CA VAL A 70 1.80 23.24 2.27
C VAL A 70 1.13 24.19 3.25
N VAL A 71 0.65 23.67 4.37
CA VAL A 71 0.09 24.49 5.46
C VAL A 71 1.14 24.65 6.54
N LEU A 72 1.48 25.90 6.87
CA LEU A 72 2.47 26.22 7.89
C LEU A 72 1.79 26.64 9.19
N THR A 73 2.19 26.05 10.31
CA THR A 73 1.64 26.36 11.64
C THR A 73 2.76 26.54 12.67
N SER A 74 2.44 27.21 13.78
CA SER A 74 3.43 27.44 14.85
C SER A 74 3.82 26.14 15.54
N GLY A 75 5.12 25.87 15.68
CA GLY A 75 5.62 24.72 16.43
C GLY A 75 5.38 24.78 17.95
N TYR A 76 5.12 25.98 18.49
CA TYR A 76 4.89 26.19 19.93
C TYR A 76 3.40 26.22 20.32
N GLY A 77 2.48 26.29 19.34
CA GLY A 77 1.04 26.32 19.57
C GLY A 77 0.32 25.14 18.91
N PHE A 78 -0.39 24.34 19.71
CA PHE A 78 -1.18 23.22 19.17
C PHE A 78 -2.50 23.67 18.52
N ALA A 79 -3.08 24.78 18.99
CA ALA A 79 -4.40 25.25 18.56
C ALA A 79 -4.45 25.61 17.06
N ASP A 80 -3.43 26.31 16.55
CA ASP A 80 -3.34 26.70 15.13
C ASP A 80 -3.25 25.45 14.24
N THR A 81 -2.44 24.48 14.67
CA THR A 81 -2.27 23.20 13.97
C THR A 81 -3.59 22.43 13.91
N LEU A 82 -4.29 22.32 15.04
CA LEU A 82 -5.56 21.61 15.11
C LEU A 82 -6.65 22.30 14.29
N ALA A 83 -6.75 23.62 14.34
CA ALA A 83 -7.71 24.39 13.55
C ALA A 83 -7.41 24.35 12.05
N GLY A 84 -6.14 24.19 11.67
CA GLY A 84 -5.68 24.09 10.29
C GLY A 84 -5.91 22.72 9.62
N VAL A 85 -6.14 21.65 10.38
CA VAL A 85 -6.38 20.28 9.86
C VAL A 85 -7.46 20.21 8.77
N PRO A 86 -8.69 20.71 8.97
CA PRO A 86 -9.72 20.61 7.93
C PRO A 86 -9.36 21.36 6.64
N PHE A 87 -8.65 22.48 6.75
CA PHE A 87 -8.17 23.24 5.60
C PHE A 87 -7.05 22.51 4.85
N ALA A 88 -6.09 21.93 5.58
CA ALA A 88 -5.02 21.12 5.00
C ALA A 88 -5.58 19.90 4.26
N HIS A 89 -6.59 19.25 4.83
CA HIS A 89 -7.29 18.14 4.18
C HIS A 89 -8.00 18.58 2.89
N GLN A 90 -8.70 19.73 2.90
CA GLN A 90 -9.36 20.26 1.70
C GLN A 90 -8.36 20.60 0.57
N LYS A 91 -7.12 20.97 0.93
CA LYS A 91 -6.06 21.36 -0.02
C LYS A 91 -5.12 20.23 -0.40
N TYR A 92 -5.35 19.02 0.11
CA TYR A 92 -4.43 17.88 -0.03
C TYR A 92 -2.98 18.27 0.29
N ALA A 93 -2.82 19.03 1.38
CA ALA A 93 -1.56 19.65 1.76
C ALA A 93 -1.04 19.04 3.08
N PRO A 94 0.25 18.70 3.19
CA PRO A 94 0.85 18.38 4.47
C PRO A 94 0.91 19.63 5.36
N ILE A 95 0.89 19.39 6.68
CA ILE A 95 1.10 20.44 7.69
C ILE A 95 2.56 20.36 8.15
N LEU A 96 3.25 21.50 8.14
CA LEU A 96 4.60 21.62 8.68
C LEU A 96 4.63 22.64 9.81
N LEU A 97 5.42 22.32 10.84
CA LEU A 97 5.65 23.21 11.96
C LEU A 97 6.79 24.18 11.61
N VAL A 98 6.63 25.45 11.96
CA VAL A 98 7.66 26.48 11.79
C VAL A 98 7.86 27.28 13.06
N ASP A 99 9.04 27.87 13.17
CA ASP A 99 9.40 28.77 14.25
C ASP A 99 10.03 30.09 13.74
N LYS A 100 10.21 31.05 14.65
CA LYS A 100 10.96 32.27 14.43
C LYS A 100 12.47 32.02 14.33
N ASP A 101 12.99 30.93 14.90
CA ASP A 101 14.39 30.54 14.73
C ASP A 101 14.67 30.21 13.25
N PRO A 102 15.65 30.87 12.60
CA PRO A 102 16.03 30.60 11.22
C PRO A 102 16.37 29.14 10.91
N GLN A 103 16.97 28.40 11.87
CA GLN A 103 17.45 27.03 11.66
C GLN A 103 16.32 26.01 11.52
N GLU A 104 15.23 26.18 12.28
CA GLU A 104 14.04 25.30 12.19
C GLU A 104 13.14 25.71 11.01
N LYS A 105 13.18 26.99 10.63
CA LYS A 105 12.50 27.52 9.44
C LYS A 105 12.97 26.86 8.14
N SER A 106 14.27 26.61 8.01
CA SER A 106 14.83 26.06 6.77
C SER A 106 14.34 24.65 6.49
N LYS A 107 14.06 23.84 7.52
CA LYS A 107 13.58 22.45 7.35
C LYS A 107 12.15 22.37 6.82
N GLY A 108 11.26 23.23 7.31
CA GLY A 108 9.89 23.32 6.77
C GLY A 108 9.84 23.81 5.32
N ILE A 109 10.84 24.57 4.89
CA ILE A 109 10.97 25.05 3.50
C ILE A 109 11.63 24.00 2.58
N GLN A 110 12.41 23.07 3.15
CA GLN A 110 13.16 22.05 2.39
C GLN A 110 12.32 20.80 2.05
N TYR A 111 11.00 20.88 2.22
CA TYR A 111 10.08 19.83 1.79
C TYR A 111 10.13 19.65 0.25
N PRO A 112 10.13 18.40 -0.27
CA PRO A 112 10.32 18.12 -1.69
C PRO A 112 9.20 18.62 -2.62
#